data_AF-A0A9D4UQT2-F1
#
_entry.id   AF-A0A9D4UQT2-F1
#
_cell.length_a   1.000
_cell.length_b   1.000
_cell.length_c   1.000
_cell.angle_alpha   90.00
_cell.angle_beta   90.00
_cell.angle_gamma   90.00
#
_symmetry.space_group_name_H-M   'P 1'
#
loop_
_entity.id
_entity.type
_entity.pdbx_description
1 polymer ?
#
loop_
_entity_poly.entity_id
_entity_poly.type
_entity_poly.pdbx_seq_one_letter_code
_entity_poly.pdbx_strand_id
1 'polypeptide(L)'
;MPLAGMVVKTLPHQDRFWRLPWHCKHPRKATFIRAFSKHSFVKPLTTIYPLAPCRFCRGEGTLTCEDCGGKGLLGKGGYHAKNRVDIPRIVGSKWTAMEKTFGWRHFEVACKQKGGRDWFLELVATCDPETRFWLNAKNLKDREMWSMGWLQKEHIFAAQENRTTCKACKGAGRLSCNACGHEDKQEDIINV
;
A
#
# COMPACT_ATOMS: atom_id res chain seq x y z
N MET A 1 -17.02 -55.75 -17.35
CA MET A 1 -17.66 -55.74 -16.02
C MET A 1 -17.75 -54.31 -15.53
N PRO A 2 -18.94 -53.72 -15.35
CA PRO A 2 -19.10 -52.40 -14.75
C PRO A 2 -19.52 -52.54 -13.28
N LEU A 3 -18.92 -51.75 -12.38
CA LEU A 3 -19.39 -51.57 -11.01
C LEU A 3 -19.79 -50.12 -10.78
N ALA A 4 -20.90 -49.98 -10.04
CA ALA A 4 -21.63 -48.79 -9.60
C ALA A 4 -20.75 -47.61 -9.16
N GLY A 5 -21.16 -46.33 -9.24
CA GLY A 5 -22.49 -45.77 -9.01
C GLY A 5 -22.57 -45.26 -7.57
N MET A 6 -22.34 -43.96 -7.34
CA MET A 6 -22.75 -43.26 -6.10
C MET A 6 -23.02 -41.77 -6.37
N VAL A 7 -24.13 -41.32 -5.81
CA VAL A 7 -24.86 -40.07 -6.03
C VAL A 7 -24.79 -39.22 -4.76
N VAL A 8 -24.47 -37.93 -4.97
CA VAL A 8 -24.89 -36.70 -4.28
C VAL A 8 -24.65 -36.53 -2.77
N LYS A 9 -24.05 -35.38 -2.42
CA LYS A 9 -24.58 -34.45 -1.39
C LYS A 9 -24.05 -33.04 -1.63
N THR A 10 -24.97 -32.18 -2.07
CA THR A 10 -24.86 -30.72 -2.06
C THR A 10 -24.93 -30.20 -0.62
N LEU A 11 -24.05 -29.27 -0.27
CA LEU A 11 -24.03 -28.58 1.02
C LEU A 11 -24.75 -27.22 0.93
N PRO A 12 -25.48 -26.80 1.98
CA PRO A 12 -26.32 -25.60 1.95
C PRO A 12 -25.58 -24.29 2.28
N HIS A 13 -25.98 -23.27 1.52
CA HIS A 13 -26.21 -21.87 1.87
C HIS A 13 -26.19 -21.51 3.37
N GLN A 14 -25.25 -20.65 3.78
CA GLN A 14 -25.46 -19.72 4.90
C GLN A 14 -24.76 -18.37 4.63
N ASP A 15 -25.57 -17.43 4.16
CA ASP A 15 -25.43 -16.01 4.47
C ASP A 15 -25.48 -15.79 5.98
N ARG A 16 -24.57 -14.98 6.52
CA ARG A 16 -24.84 -14.26 7.76
C ARG A 16 -24.14 -12.90 7.77
N PHE A 17 -25.00 -11.91 7.57
CA PHE A 17 -24.89 -10.51 7.90
C PHE A 17 -24.24 -10.26 9.27
N TRP A 18 -23.29 -9.33 9.31
CA TRP A 18 -23.18 -8.35 10.39
C TRP A 18 -22.82 -6.98 9.81
N ARG A 19 -23.86 -6.21 9.47
CA ARG A 19 -23.81 -4.75 9.50
C ARG A 19 -24.09 -4.34 10.94
N LEU A 20 -23.16 -3.66 11.60
CA LEU A 20 -23.48 -2.88 12.79
C LEU A 20 -23.40 -1.38 12.43
N PRO A 21 -24.51 -0.64 12.54
CA PRO A 21 -24.54 0.80 12.40
C PRO A 21 -24.10 1.44 13.72
N TRP A 22 -22.95 2.11 13.73
CA TRP A 22 -22.55 2.96 14.85
C TRP A 22 -23.24 4.31 14.73
N HIS A 23 -24.45 4.40 15.28
CA HIS A 23 -25.07 5.67 15.66
C HIS A 23 -24.68 5.97 17.12
N CYS A 24 -23.68 6.82 17.33
CA CYS A 24 -23.46 7.46 18.62
C CYS A 24 -24.24 8.78 18.67
N LYS A 25 -25.38 8.77 19.37
CA LYS A 25 -26.03 9.98 19.88
C LYS A 25 -25.18 10.53 21.04
N HIS A 26 -24.64 11.74 20.90
CA HIS A 26 -24.09 12.50 22.03
C HIS A 26 -25.21 13.31 22.71
N PRO A 27 -25.46 13.15 24.02
CA PRO A 27 -26.20 14.13 24.79
C PRO A 27 -25.30 15.34 25.12
N ARG A 28 -25.82 16.53 24.86
CA ARG A 28 -25.31 17.79 25.44
C ARG A 28 -25.66 17.79 26.94
N LYS A 29 -24.69 18.15 27.80
CA LYS A 29 -24.77 19.28 28.76
C LYS A 29 -23.73 19.17 29.88
N ALA A 30 -23.32 20.37 30.30
CA ALA A 30 -22.77 20.72 31.61
C ALA A 30 -21.31 20.26 31.84
N THR A 31 -20.43 20.99 32.51
CA THR A 31 -20.65 22.08 33.46
C THR A 31 -19.34 22.85 33.63
N PHE A 32 -19.50 24.13 33.93
CA PHE A 32 -18.52 25.08 34.44
C PHE A 32 -17.59 24.45 35.50
N ILE A 33 -16.28 24.37 35.23
CA ILE A 33 -15.29 24.03 36.26
C ILE A 33 -14.62 25.34 36.70
N ARG A 34 -14.98 25.75 37.92
CA ARG A 34 -14.30 26.78 38.69
C ARG A 34 -12.81 26.45 38.81
N ALA A 35 -11.98 27.45 38.57
CA ALA A 35 -10.57 27.45 38.93
C ALA A 35 -10.43 27.21 40.45
N PHE A 36 -9.77 26.12 40.83
CA PHE A 36 -9.35 25.89 42.21
C PHE A 36 -7.82 25.86 42.29
N SER A 37 -7.36 26.80 43.11
CA SER A 37 -6.10 27.04 43.80
C SER A 37 -4.92 26.08 43.62
N LYS A 38 -3.76 26.74 43.49
CA LYS A 38 -2.38 26.26 43.44
C LYS A 38 -2.02 25.47 44.72
N HIS A 39 -1.14 24.47 44.56
CA HIS A 39 -0.58 23.54 45.55
C HIS A 39 -1.35 22.22 45.77
N SER A 40 -1.31 21.34 44.76
CA SER A 40 -1.53 19.91 44.95
C SER A 40 -0.22 19.22 45.33
N PHE A 41 -0.10 18.80 46.60
CA PHE A 41 0.97 17.93 47.14
C PHE A 41 0.99 16.53 46.48
N VAL A 42 -0.06 16.19 45.72
CA VAL A 42 -0.16 14.96 44.94
C VAL A 42 0.23 15.28 43.50
N LYS A 43 1.35 14.71 43.04
CA LYS A 43 1.71 14.76 41.62
C LYS A 43 0.55 14.14 40.81
N PRO A 44 0.08 14.78 39.72
CA PRO A 44 -0.98 14.20 38.91
C PRO A 44 -0.53 12.81 38.42
N LEU A 45 -1.46 11.85 38.36
CA LEU A 45 -1.16 10.46 37.96
C LEU A 45 -0.51 10.36 36.57
N THR A 46 -0.64 11.41 35.75
CA THR A 46 0.06 11.58 34.45
C THR A 46 1.58 11.72 34.59
N THR A 47 2.09 12.05 35.78
CA THR A 47 3.53 12.09 36.10
C THR A 47 4.05 10.73 36.55
N ILE A 48 3.18 9.82 37.02
CA ILE A 48 3.55 8.52 37.59
C ILE A 48 3.42 7.40 36.55
N TYR A 49 2.42 7.49 35.68
CA TYR A 49 2.23 6.55 34.58
C TYR A 49 2.40 7.30 33.26
N PRO A 50 3.53 7.14 32.55
CA PRO A 50 3.63 7.68 31.20
C PRO A 50 2.48 7.08 30.40
N LEU A 51 1.64 7.95 29.84
CA LEU A 51 0.57 7.52 28.95
C LEU A 51 1.19 6.60 27.89
N ALA A 52 0.72 5.36 27.84
CA ALA A 52 1.27 4.38 26.93
C ALA A 52 1.26 4.98 25.51
N PRO A 53 2.41 4.98 24.80
CA PRO A 53 2.49 5.59 23.49
C PRO A 53 1.44 4.93 22.58
N CYS A 54 0.81 5.73 21.73
CA CYS A 54 -0.22 5.25 20.82
C CYS A 54 0.28 4.02 20.06
N ARG A 55 -0.51 2.94 20.03
CA ARG A 55 -0.09 1.67 19.41
C ARG A 55 0.24 1.80 17.92
N PHE A 56 -0.34 2.79 17.25
CA PHE A 56 -0.16 3.03 15.83
C PHE A 56 1.04 3.93 15.53
N CYS A 57 1.09 5.15 16.09
CA CYS A 57 2.17 6.11 15.81
C CYS A 57 3.32 6.07 16.83
N ARG A 58 3.23 5.23 17.87
CA ARG A 58 4.22 5.12 18.96
C ARG A 58 4.53 6.44 19.66
N GLY A 59 3.60 7.40 19.62
CA GLY A 59 3.76 8.72 20.20
C GLY A 59 4.21 9.82 19.23
N GLU A 60 4.51 9.51 17.96
CA GLU A 60 4.91 10.51 16.97
C GLU A 60 3.74 11.38 16.46
N GLY A 61 2.49 10.98 16.72
CA GLY A 61 1.31 11.69 16.21
C GLY A 61 1.09 11.57 14.69
N THR A 62 2.07 11.05 13.94
CA THR A 62 2.02 10.86 12.48
C THR A 62 2.26 9.41 12.08
N LEU A 63 1.72 9.00 10.94
CA LEU A 63 1.90 7.69 10.31
C LEU A 63 2.48 7.90 8.91
N THR A 64 3.36 7.01 8.47
CA THR A 64 3.83 7.00 7.08
C THR A 64 2.65 6.69 6.15
N CYS A 65 2.47 7.50 5.11
CA CYS A 65 1.43 7.25 4.12
C CYS A 65 1.71 5.92 3.40
N GLU A 66 0.85 4.92 3.59
CA GLU A 66 1.00 3.58 3.01
C GLU A 66 0.92 3.62 1.47
N ASP A 67 0.13 4.53 0.91
CA ASP A 67 -0.06 4.62 -0.54
C ASP A 67 1.22 5.05 -1.28
N CYS A 68 2.02 5.95 -0.68
CA CYS A 68 3.27 6.45 -1.28
C CYS A 68 4.54 5.98 -0.55
N GLY A 69 4.40 5.15 0.48
CA GLY A 69 5.50 4.69 1.32
C GLY A 69 6.33 5.82 1.95
N GLY A 70 5.71 6.96 2.29
CA GLY A 70 6.41 8.10 2.89
C GLY A 70 6.96 9.14 1.90
N LYS A 71 6.89 8.91 0.59
CA LYS A 71 7.53 9.79 -0.41
C LYS A 71 6.76 11.08 -0.72
N GLY A 72 5.48 11.15 -0.38
CA GLY A 72 4.59 12.26 -0.74
C GLY A 72 4.20 12.31 -2.23
N LEU A 73 4.92 11.56 -3.08
CA LEU A 73 4.76 11.52 -4.53
C LEU A 73 4.47 10.09 -4.97
N LEU A 74 3.64 9.95 -6.00
CA LEU A 74 3.32 8.70 -6.68
C LEU A 74 3.79 8.78 -8.12
N GLY A 75 4.42 7.72 -8.63
CA GLY A 75 4.76 7.59 -10.04
C GLY A 75 3.52 7.61 -10.92
N LYS A 76 3.66 8.11 -12.16
CA LYS A 76 2.56 8.11 -13.12
C LYS A 76 2.14 6.67 -13.43
N GLY A 77 0.99 6.27 -12.90
CA GLY A 77 0.39 4.96 -13.16
C GLY A 77 0.91 3.82 -12.30
N GLY A 78 1.39 4.08 -11.06
CA GLY A 78 1.81 3.05 -10.09
C GLY A 78 0.82 1.89 -9.88
N TYR A 79 1.10 0.95 -8.96
CA TYR A 79 0.31 -0.28 -8.87
C TYR A 79 -1.20 -0.05 -8.91
N HIS A 80 -1.81 -0.43 -10.03
CA HIS A 80 -3.24 -0.26 -10.26
C HIS A 80 -3.86 -1.64 -10.43
N ALA A 81 -4.79 -2.01 -9.55
CA ALA A 81 -5.42 -3.34 -9.57
C ALA A 81 -6.07 -3.68 -10.93
N LYS A 82 -6.56 -2.66 -11.65
CA LYS A 82 -7.15 -2.80 -12.99
C LYS A 82 -6.14 -2.77 -14.14
N ASN A 83 -4.84 -2.62 -13.88
CA ASN A 83 -3.82 -2.76 -14.90
C ASN A 83 -3.85 -4.21 -15.40
N ARG A 84 -4.15 -4.38 -16.68
CA ARG A 84 -4.41 -5.69 -17.29
C ARG A 84 -3.08 -6.30 -17.73
N VAL A 85 -2.81 -7.49 -17.21
CA VAL A 85 -1.69 -8.35 -17.63
C VAL A 85 -2.28 -9.64 -18.14
N ASP A 86 -2.22 -9.84 -19.46
CA ASP A 86 -2.87 -10.96 -20.13
C ASP A 86 -2.05 -12.25 -20.04
N ILE A 87 -2.19 -12.95 -18.91
CA ILE A 87 -1.48 -14.20 -18.61
C ILE A 87 -1.54 -15.24 -19.75
N PRO A 88 -2.65 -15.42 -20.50
CA PRO A 88 -2.66 -16.36 -21.63
C PRO A 88 -1.64 -16.03 -22.72
N ARG A 89 -1.44 -14.74 -23.04
CA ARG A 89 -0.60 -14.23 -24.14
C ARG A 89 0.71 -13.60 -23.67
N ILE A 90 1.13 -13.88 -22.43
CA ILE A 90 2.27 -13.21 -21.81
C ILE A 90 3.64 -13.77 -22.24
N VAL A 91 3.70 -15.02 -22.70
CA VAL A 91 4.95 -15.62 -23.17
C VAL A 91 5.36 -14.92 -24.46
N GLY A 92 6.64 -14.53 -24.57
CA GLY A 92 7.17 -13.70 -25.65
C GLY A 92 6.85 -12.20 -25.52
N SER A 93 6.18 -11.79 -24.45
CA SER A 93 5.95 -10.36 -24.20
C SER A 93 7.23 -9.68 -23.69
N LYS A 94 7.41 -8.44 -24.13
CA LYS A 94 8.58 -7.61 -23.86
C LYS A 94 8.32 -6.71 -22.67
N TRP A 95 9.30 -6.55 -21.79
CA TRP A 95 9.17 -5.75 -20.58
C TRP A 95 10.45 -4.96 -20.31
N THR A 96 10.28 -3.76 -19.77
CA THR A 96 11.36 -2.90 -19.32
C THR A 96 11.26 -2.66 -17.83
N ALA A 97 12.32 -2.96 -17.09
CA ALA A 97 12.49 -2.65 -15.68
C ALA A 97 12.90 -1.18 -15.50
N MET A 98 12.14 -0.47 -14.67
CA MET A 98 12.37 0.93 -14.33
C MET A 98 13.61 1.11 -13.44
N GLU A 99 14.00 0.07 -12.72
CA GLU A 99 15.27 -0.07 -12.02
C GLU A 99 16.09 -1.21 -12.65
N LYS A 100 17.43 -1.10 -12.64
CA LYS A 100 18.29 -2.17 -13.16
C LYS A 100 18.11 -3.41 -12.29
N THR A 101 17.70 -4.51 -12.91
CA THR A 101 17.56 -5.82 -12.25
C THR A 101 18.67 -6.71 -12.79
N PHE A 102 19.56 -7.21 -11.93
CA PHE A 102 20.76 -7.97 -12.36
C PHE A 102 21.62 -7.23 -13.40
N GLY A 103 21.70 -5.90 -13.31
CA GLY A 103 22.43 -5.06 -14.27
C GLY A 103 21.67 -4.74 -15.57
N TRP A 104 20.59 -5.45 -15.86
CA TRP A 104 19.80 -5.32 -17.08
C TRP A 104 18.49 -4.57 -16.84
N ARG A 105 17.91 -4.05 -17.93
CA ARG A 105 16.59 -3.39 -17.91
C ARG A 105 15.59 -4.05 -18.82
N HIS A 106 16.03 -4.77 -19.83
CA HIS A 106 15.16 -5.29 -20.85
C HIS A 106 15.05 -6.80 -20.74
N PHE A 107 13.82 -7.27 -20.66
CA PHE A 107 13.50 -8.65 -20.41
C PHE A 107 12.36 -9.13 -21.30
N GLU A 108 12.43 -10.40 -21.67
CA GLU A 108 11.36 -11.11 -22.35
C GLU A 108 10.87 -12.25 -21.46
N VAL A 109 9.56 -12.51 -21.50
CA VAL A 109 8.97 -13.62 -20.75
C VAL A 109 9.17 -14.92 -21.52
N ALA A 110 10.05 -15.80 -21.03
CA ALA A 110 10.35 -17.08 -21.67
C ALA A 110 9.29 -18.14 -21.37
N CYS A 111 8.82 -18.22 -20.12
CA CYS A 111 7.77 -19.16 -19.75
C CYS A 111 6.89 -18.64 -18.60
N LYS A 112 5.80 -19.36 -18.35
CA LYS A 112 4.88 -19.11 -17.22
C LYS A 112 4.58 -20.41 -16.50
N GLN A 113 4.53 -20.35 -15.18
CA GLN A 113 4.18 -21.47 -14.32
C GLN A 113 3.09 -21.04 -13.32
N LYS A 114 2.16 -21.95 -13.03
CA LYS A 114 1.14 -21.72 -12.01
C LYS A 114 1.63 -22.20 -10.66
N GLY A 115 1.77 -21.28 -9.70
CA GLY A 115 2.15 -21.57 -8.31
C GLY A 115 0.95 -21.36 -7.38
N GLY A 116 0.17 -22.40 -7.14
CA GLY A 116 -1.04 -22.32 -6.31
C GLY A 116 -2.09 -21.38 -6.91
N ARG A 117 -2.34 -20.23 -6.25
CA ARG A 117 -3.29 -19.20 -6.71
C ARG A 117 -2.67 -18.18 -7.65
N ASP A 118 -1.35 -18.09 -7.69
CA ASP A 118 -0.63 -17.05 -8.43
C ASP A 118 0.12 -17.62 -9.63
N TRP A 119 0.50 -16.73 -10.55
CA TRP A 119 1.31 -17.06 -11.72
C TRP A 119 2.71 -16.51 -11.53
N PHE A 120 3.70 -17.34 -11.84
CA PHE A 120 5.10 -16.98 -11.90
C PHE A 120 5.55 -16.97 -13.35
N LEU A 121 6.43 -16.04 -13.68
CA LEU A 121 6.93 -15.80 -15.01
C LEU A 121 8.44 -15.88 -14.96
N GLU A 122 9.04 -16.61 -15.89
CA GLU A 122 10.49 -16.58 -16.09
C GLU A 122 10.80 -15.44 -17.04
N LEU A 123 11.56 -14.45 -16.56
CA LEU A 123 12.08 -13.36 -17.36
C LEU A 123 13.54 -13.63 -17.71
N VAL A 124 13.88 -13.40 -18.97
CA VAL A 124 15.23 -13.56 -19.51
C VAL A 124 15.70 -12.22 -20.04
N ALA A 125 16.91 -11.80 -19.67
CA ALA A 125 17.47 -10.57 -20.19
C ALA A 125 17.74 -10.73 -21.69
N THR A 126 17.34 -9.74 -22.50
CA THR A 126 17.47 -9.88 -23.95
C THR A 126 18.91 -9.74 -24.43
N CYS A 127 19.73 -8.98 -23.69
CA CYS A 127 21.16 -8.83 -24.00
C CYS A 127 22.02 -9.98 -23.45
N ASP A 128 21.48 -10.75 -22.50
CA ASP A 128 22.20 -11.84 -21.84
C ASP A 128 21.24 -13.00 -21.48
N PRO A 129 21.19 -14.04 -22.32
CA PRO A 129 20.32 -15.19 -22.10
C PRO A 129 20.63 -16.02 -20.85
N GLU A 130 21.80 -15.83 -20.22
CA GLU A 130 22.16 -16.52 -18.97
C GLU A 130 21.47 -15.89 -17.76
N THR A 131 21.22 -14.58 -17.82
CA THR A 131 20.48 -13.88 -16.76
C THR A 131 18.99 -14.19 -16.85
N ARG A 132 18.53 -15.08 -15.96
CA ARG A 132 17.13 -15.50 -15.85
C ARG A 132 16.66 -15.46 -14.41
N PHE A 133 15.40 -15.09 -14.20
CA PHE A 133 14.81 -15.14 -12.87
C PHE A 133 13.28 -15.29 -12.95
N TRP A 134 12.71 -15.74 -11.84
CA TRP A 134 11.27 -15.90 -11.67
C TRP A 134 10.66 -14.69 -10.96
N LEU A 135 9.54 -14.21 -11.48
CA LEU A 135 8.79 -13.07 -10.93
C LEU A 135 7.30 -13.42 -10.81
N ASN A 136 6.64 -12.98 -9.74
CA ASN A 136 5.19 -13.07 -9.64
C ASN A 136 4.53 -12.14 -10.67
N ALA A 137 3.56 -12.63 -11.44
CA ALA A 137 2.85 -11.87 -12.45
C ALA A 137 2.14 -10.62 -11.91
N LYS A 138 1.83 -10.58 -10.60
CA LYS A 138 1.30 -9.38 -9.94
C LYS A 138 2.30 -8.21 -9.95
N ASN A 139 3.60 -8.49 -9.90
CA ASN A 139 4.63 -7.44 -9.89
C ASN A 139 4.68 -6.71 -11.24
N LEU A 140 4.38 -7.37 -12.35
CA LEU A 140 4.27 -6.73 -13.67
C LEU A 140 3.11 -5.73 -13.78
N LYS A 141 2.17 -5.73 -12.82
CA LYS A 141 1.13 -4.69 -12.76
C LYS A 141 1.64 -3.37 -12.19
N ASP A 142 2.76 -3.38 -11.48
CA ASP A 142 3.34 -2.17 -10.93
C ASP A 142 4.16 -1.42 -11.98
N ARG A 143 3.68 -0.25 -12.40
CA ARG A 143 4.37 0.59 -13.40
C ARG A 143 5.56 1.36 -12.84
N GLU A 144 5.70 1.44 -11.52
CA GLU A 144 6.91 2.01 -10.92
C GLU A 144 8.10 1.06 -11.08
N MET A 145 7.84 -0.26 -11.14
CA MET A 145 8.88 -1.28 -11.31
C MET A 145 8.99 -1.76 -12.77
N TRP A 146 7.86 -1.98 -13.44
CA TRP A 146 7.78 -2.66 -14.72
C TRP A 146 6.91 -1.93 -15.73
N SER A 147 7.44 -1.74 -16.93
CA SER A 147 6.68 -1.25 -18.06
C SER A 147 6.65 -2.28 -19.17
N MET A 148 5.56 -2.28 -19.93
CA MET A 148 5.36 -3.21 -21.03
C MET A 148 5.99 -2.65 -22.30
N GLY A 149 6.63 -3.51 -23.09
CA GLY A 149 7.38 -3.14 -24.27
C GLY A 149 8.79 -2.65 -23.97
N TRP A 150 9.42 -2.13 -25.02
CA TRP A 150 10.77 -1.55 -24.98
C TRP A 150 10.67 -0.07 -24.69
N LEU A 151 11.21 0.35 -23.56
CA LEU A 151 11.42 1.76 -23.27
C LEU A 151 12.86 2.15 -23.52
N GLN A 152 13.02 3.30 -24.16
CA GLN A 152 14.29 4.00 -24.27
C GLN A 152 14.63 4.71 -22.95
N LYS A 153 15.89 5.06 -22.81
CA LYS A 153 16.45 5.66 -21.59
C LYS A 153 15.77 6.98 -21.23
N GLU A 154 15.46 7.80 -22.24
CA GLU A 154 14.80 9.10 -22.13
C GLU A 154 13.40 8.96 -21.53
N HIS A 155 12.63 7.97 -22.00
CA HIS A 155 11.29 7.71 -21.48
C HIS A 155 11.31 7.20 -20.02
N ILE A 156 12.33 6.45 -19.63
CA ILE A 156 12.49 5.99 -18.24
C ILE A 156 12.71 7.19 -17.32
N PHE A 157 13.59 8.12 -17.69
CA PHE A 157 13.81 9.35 -16.90
C PHE A 157 12.58 10.25 -16.87
N ALA A 158 11.93 10.46 -18.02
CA ALA A 158 10.71 11.26 -18.09
C ALA A 158 9.58 10.69 -17.21
N ALA A 159 9.48 9.36 -17.09
CA ALA A 159 8.51 8.72 -16.20
C ALA A 159 8.85 8.93 -14.70
N GLN A 160 10.14 9.03 -14.36
CA GLN A 160 10.59 9.30 -13.00
C GLN A 160 10.37 10.75 -12.58
N GLU A 161 10.42 11.70 -13.52
CA GLU A 161 10.18 13.13 -13.27
C GLU A 161 8.69 13.46 -13.19
N ASN A 162 7.85 12.80 -13.99
CA ASN A 162 6.40 13.01 -14.04
C ASN A 162 5.66 12.36 -12.86
N ARG A 163 6.09 12.62 -11.62
CA ARG A 163 5.39 12.16 -10.42
C ARG A 163 4.22 13.07 -10.10
N THR A 164 3.13 12.46 -9.66
CA THR A 164 1.96 13.17 -9.16
C THR A 164 1.98 13.23 -7.65
N THR A 165 1.41 14.29 -7.07
CA THR A 165 1.25 14.38 -5.62
C THR A 165 0.35 13.25 -5.13
N CYS A 166 0.76 12.58 -4.06
CA CYS A 166 -0.05 11.53 -3.46
C CYS A 166 -1.36 12.14 -2.96
N LYS A 167 -2.49 11.63 -3.44
CA LYS A 167 -3.82 12.16 -3.09
C LYS A 167 -4.17 11.93 -1.61
N ALA A 168 -3.67 10.85 -1.02
CA ALA A 168 -3.95 10.51 0.38
C ALA A 168 -3.28 11.45 1.37
N CYS A 169 -1.98 11.72 1.19
CA CYS A 169 -1.23 12.62 2.08
C CYS A 169 -1.00 14.02 1.53
N LYS A 170 -1.59 14.36 0.36
CA LYS A 170 -1.45 15.65 -0.33
C LYS A 170 -0.01 16.14 -0.52
N GLY A 171 0.95 15.23 -0.69
CA GLY A 171 2.37 15.58 -0.80
C GLY A 171 3.20 15.49 0.49
N ALA A 172 2.58 15.39 1.67
CA ALA A 172 3.31 15.42 2.94
C ALA A 172 4.11 14.14 3.25
N GLY A 173 3.79 13.02 2.60
CA GLY A 173 4.38 11.70 2.87
C GLY A 173 3.94 11.08 4.21
N ARG A 174 3.34 11.87 5.10
CA ARG A 174 2.80 11.44 6.38
C ARG A 174 1.31 11.75 6.49
N LEU A 175 0.61 10.99 7.32
CA LEU A 175 -0.79 11.17 7.67
C LEU A 175 -0.86 11.41 9.18
N SER A 176 -1.78 12.27 9.62
CA SER A 176 -2.04 12.43 11.05
C SER A 176 -2.63 11.14 11.62
N CYS A 177 -2.22 10.79 12.84
CA CYS A 177 -2.70 9.58 13.49
C CYS A 177 -4.11 9.80 14.02
N ASN A 178 -5.10 9.23 13.31
CA ASN A 178 -6.51 9.30 13.69
C ASN A 178 -6.82 8.75 15.09
N ALA A 179 -5.96 7.90 15.65
CA ALA A 179 -6.17 7.27 16.95
C ALA A 179 -5.81 8.16 18.15
N CYS A 180 -4.90 9.12 17.98
CA CYS A 180 -4.48 10.02 19.07
C CYS A 180 -4.81 11.50 18.83
N GLY A 181 -5.45 11.85 17.71
CA GLY A 181 -6.06 13.17 17.51
C GLY A 181 -5.09 14.34 17.68
N HIS A 182 -3.81 14.15 17.33
CA HIS A 182 -2.87 15.25 17.29
C HIS A 182 -3.24 16.13 16.08
N GLU A 183 -3.87 17.27 16.36
CA GLU A 183 -3.95 18.36 15.40
C GLU A 183 -2.53 18.90 15.22
N ASP A 184 -1.93 18.63 14.06
CA ASP A 184 -0.68 19.24 13.66
C ASP A 184 -0.91 20.76 13.61
N LYS A 185 -0.45 21.48 14.64
CA LYS A 185 -0.30 22.93 14.55
C LYS A 185 0.80 23.17 13.53
N GLN A 186 0.38 23.39 12.30
CA GLN A 186 1.23 23.90 11.24
C GLN A 186 1.69 25.29 11.71
N GLU A 187 2.89 25.36 12.27
CA GLU A 187 3.56 26.64 12.47
C GLU A 187 3.92 27.15 11.08
N ASP A 188 2.98 27.92 10.51
CA ASP A 188 3.25 28.75 9.35
C ASP A 188 4.41 29.68 9.74
N ILE A 189 5.60 29.35 9.24
CA ILE A 189 6.75 30.24 9.25
C ILE A 189 6.36 31.43 8.37
N ILE A 190 5.82 32.46 9.00
CA ILE A 190 5.69 33.80 8.42
C ILE A 190 7.12 34.30 8.23
N ASN A 191 7.64 34.18 7.01
CA ASN A 191 8.82 34.92 6.60
C ASN A 191 8.44 36.41 6.60
N VAL A 192 8.93 37.14 7.61
CA VAL A 192 8.94 38.60 7.69
C VAL A 192 10.18 39.12 6.95
#